data_AF-A0A2D4NTG6-F1
#
_entry.id   AF-A0A2D4NTG6-F1
#
_cell.length_a   1.000
_cell.length_b   1.000
_cell.length_c   1.000
_cell.angle_alpha   90.00
_cell.angle_beta   90.00
_cell.angle_gamma   90.00
#
_symmetry.space_group_name_H-M   'P 1'
#
loop_
_entity.id
_entity.type
_entity.pdbx_description
1 polymer ?
#
loop_
_entity_poly.entity_id
_entity_poly.type
_entity_poly.pdbx_seq_one_letter_code
_entity_poly.pdbx_strand_id
1 'polypeptide(L)'
;MITCSFLEELFQVYLGASLTCAIFLKSDESEQDQQDLQQKKAEIARCWIKYCLNLLQGARKLLEDNIGELDPDRQVELRAQQEKEEDEKEKERKKAVLFGTSDLCDSILAMEEKVSCVFSLDFKEAREVFLVGQNYVNEAKEFFQVDGYVTDHIEIVQDHSALFKVLAFFEEDFERCCKMHKRRIDMLEPLYSGLNPQYYLLLCRQLQFELADTYYEMMDLKVAIGNKLEELDSHTVKKINSLAQMAMKFYELFLDSLRNPDKIFPETLEEDVLRPAMVAKFHIARLYGKLITADGKKQLENMQTSLEYYSFLVDYCEKHPDTVQAIETELELSKEMVGLLPARMERLKVKLSTFT
;
A
#
# COMPACT_ATOMS: atom_id res chain seq x y z
N MET A 1 3.28 -13.73 -12.42
CA MET A 1 2.90 -12.72 -13.43
C MET A 1 1.41 -12.94 -13.64
N ILE A 2 0.55 -12.05 -13.15
CA ILE A 2 -0.90 -12.19 -13.32
C ILE A 2 -1.20 -11.80 -14.76
N THR A 3 -1.55 -12.78 -15.60
CA THR A 3 -1.91 -12.55 -17.00
C THR A 3 -3.36 -12.09 -17.08
N CYS A 4 -3.72 -11.39 -18.16
CA CYS A 4 -5.11 -11.02 -18.46
C CYS A 4 -6.06 -12.25 -18.37
N SER A 5 -5.58 -13.42 -18.82
CA SER A 5 -6.31 -14.70 -18.71
C SER A 5 -6.59 -15.16 -17.28
N PHE A 6 -5.69 -14.91 -16.32
CA PHE A 6 -5.91 -15.27 -14.92
C PHE A 6 -6.93 -14.33 -14.25
N LEU A 7 -6.95 -13.05 -14.65
CA LEU A 7 -7.97 -12.10 -14.21
C LEU A 7 -9.34 -12.44 -14.79
N GLU A 8 -9.42 -12.89 -16.04
CA GLU A 8 -10.66 -13.41 -16.63
C GLU A 8 -11.17 -14.64 -15.89
N GLU A 9 -10.32 -15.61 -15.55
CA GLU A 9 -10.73 -16.79 -14.76
C GLU A 9 -11.23 -16.40 -13.36
N LEU A 10 -10.51 -15.52 -12.65
CA LEU A 10 -10.93 -14.97 -11.35
C LEU A 10 -12.27 -14.23 -11.46
N PHE A 11 -12.41 -13.38 -12.48
CA PHE A 11 -13.64 -12.63 -12.74
C PHE A 11 -14.82 -13.58 -12.93
N GLN A 12 -14.67 -14.64 -13.75
CA GLN A 12 -15.72 -15.63 -13.98
C GLN A 12 -16.10 -16.40 -12.71
N VAL A 13 -15.14 -16.72 -11.83
CA VAL A 13 -15.40 -17.34 -10.53
C VAL A 13 -16.23 -16.41 -9.64
N TYR A 14 -15.89 -15.13 -9.57
CA TYR A 14 -16.62 -14.15 -8.76
C TYR A 14 -18.01 -13.83 -9.31
N LEU A 15 -18.15 -13.81 -10.65
CA LEU A 15 -19.43 -13.68 -11.33
C LEU A 15 -20.35 -14.86 -11.01
N GLY A 16 -19.82 -16.08 -11.08
CA GLY A 16 -20.56 -17.31 -10.78
C GLY A 16 -21.05 -17.37 -9.33
N ALA A 17 -20.22 -16.97 -8.37
CA ALA A 17 -20.62 -16.84 -6.97
C ALA A 17 -21.74 -15.81 -6.78
N SER A 18 -21.62 -14.65 -7.42
CA SER A 18 -22.62 -13.57 -7.37
C SER A 18 -23.97 -14.03 -7.94
N LEU A 19 -23.97 -14.73 -9.08
CA LEU A 19 -25.19 -15.27 -9.71
C LEU A 19 -25.86 -16.32 -8.83
N THR A 20 -25.07 -17.21 -8.21
CA THR A 20 -25.58 -18.26 -7.33
C THR A 20 -26.30 -17.66 -6.12
N CYS A 21 -25.71 -16.61 -5.52
CA CYS A 21 -26.33 -15.89 -4.41
C CYS A 21 -27.63 -15.16 -4.84
N ALA A 22 -27.67 -14.61 -6.06
CA ALA A 22 -28.85 -13.95 -6.59
C ALA A 22 -30.02 -14.91 -6.86
N ILE A 23 -29.72 -16.17 -7.26
CA ILE A 23 -30.73 -17.21 -7.49
C ILE A 23 -31.35 -17.69 -6.16
N PHE A 24 -30.56 -17.72 -5.08
CA PHE A 24 -31.02 -18.15 -3.75
C PHE A 24 -32.02 -17.17 -3.10
N LEU A 25 -32.03 -15.89 -3.49
CA LEU A 25 -32.93 -14.85 -2.95
C LEU A 25 -34.43 -15.04 -3.22
N LYS A 26 -34.85 -16.12 -3.90
CA LYS A 26 -36.24 -16.36 -4.32
C LYS A 26 -37.01 -17.36 -3.45
N SER A 27 -36.42 -17.92 -2.41
CA SER A 27 -37.06 -18.86 -1.48
C SER A 27 -37.57 -18.18 -0.20
N ASP A 28 -38.73 -18.63 0.30
CA ASP A 28 -39.28 -18.24 1.60
C ASP A 28 -38.42 -18.92 2.69
N GLU A 29 -37.55 -18.15 3.34
CA GLU A 29 -36.42 -18.67 4.12
C GLU A 29 -36.47 -18.29 5.61
N SER A 30 -36.00 -19.19 6.47
CA SER A 30 -36.00 -19.02 7.92
C SER A 30 -35.01 -17.94 8.38
N GLU A 31 -35.12 -17.46 9.63
CA GLU A 31 -34.20 -16.44 10.17
C GLU A 31 -32.72 -16.88 10.09
N GLN A 32 -32.44 -18.18 10.19
CA GLN A 32 -31.09 -18.73 10.08
C GLN A 32 -30.59 -18.71 8.62
N ASP A 33 -31.45 -19.03 7.67
CA ASP A 33 -31.13 -18.97 6.23
C ASP A 33 -30.86 -17.51 5.80
N GLN A 34 -31.58 -16.55 6.37
CA GLN A 34 -31.35 -15.12 6.12
C GLN A 34 -29.99 -14.63 6.63
N GLN A 35 -29.55 -15.08 7.81
CA GLN A 35 -28.23 -14.75 8.34
C GLN A 35 -27.12 -15.38 7.49
N ASP A 36 -27.26 -16.66 7.13
CA ASP A 36 -26.32 -17.35 6.24
C ASP A 36 -26.22 -16.67 4.86
N LEU A 37 -27.34 -16.16 4.35
CA LEU A 37 -27.38 -15.41 3.10
C LEU A 37 -26.68 -14.05 3.21
N GLN A 38 -26.86 -13.33 4.31
CA GLN A 38 -26.15 -12.08 4.57
C GLN A 38 -24.64 -12.30 4.67
N GLN A 39 -24.22 -13.36 5.35
CA GLN A 39 -22.81 -13.73 5.44
C GLN A 39 -22.23 -14.01 4.05
N LYS A 40 -22.89 -14.86 3.24
CA LYS A 40 -22.43 -15.18 1.87
C LYS A 40 -22.33 -13.93 1.00
N LYS A 41 -23.27 -12.99 1.11
CA LYS A 41 -23.20 -11.71 0.40
C LYS A 41 -21.97 -10.90 0.80
N ALA A 42 -21.69 -10.81 2.10
CA ALA A 42 -20.52 -10.10 2.60
C ALA A 42 -19.20 -10.77 2.17
N GLU A 43 -19.16 -12.10 2.12
CA GLU A 43 -18.01 -12.86 1.60
C GLU A 43 -17.79 -12.61 0.10
N ILE A 44 -18.87 -12.56 -0.69
CA ILE A 44 -18.82 -12.16 -2.11
C ILE A 44 -18.35 -10.70 -2.25
N ALA A 45 -18.76 -9.81 -1.36
CA ALA A 45 -18.26 -8.44 -1.36
C ALA A 45 -16.73 -8.41 -1.10
N ARG A 46 -16.21 -9.17 -0.12
CA ARG A 46 -14.76 -9.31 0.12
C ARG A 46 -14.01 -9.79 -1.12
N CYS A 47 -14.59 -10.76 -1.83
CA CYS A 47 -14.06 -11.25 -3.08
C CYS A 47 -13.92 -10.15 -4.15
N TRP A 48 -14.95 -9.31 -4.31
CA TRP A 48 -14.91 -8.17 -5.23
C TRP A 48 -13.89 -7.10 -4.80
N ILE A 49 -13.72 -6.85 -3.51
CA ILE A 49 -12.68 -5.94 -2.98
C ILE A 49 -11.30 -6.44 -3.43
N LYS A 50 -11.01 -7.73 -3.21
CA LYS A 50 -9.73 -8.34 -3.61
C LYS A 50 -9.54 -8.29 -5.12
N TYR A 51 -10.59 -8.55 -5.91
CA TYR A 51 -10.53 -8.43 -7.36
C TYR A 51 -10.14 -7.01 -7.80
N CYS A 52 -10.84 -5.97 -7.30
CA CYS A 52 -10.54 -4.58 -7.62
C CYS A 52 -9.11 -4.21 -7.21
N LEU A 53 -8.68 -4.63 -6.01
CA LEU A 53 -7.33 -4.38 -5.52
C LEU A 53 -6.27 -5.04 -6.39
N ASN A 54 -6.45 -6.32 -6.75
CA ASN A 54 -5.51 -7.05 -7.59
C ASN A 54 -5.44 -6.48 -9.01
N LEU A 55 -6.56 -6.00 -9.56
CA LEU A 55 -6.61 -5.34 -10.86
C LEU A 55 -5.78 -4.06 -10.84
N LEU A 56 -5.97 -3.21 -9.83
CA LEU A 56 -5.21 -1.97 -9.67
C LEU A 56 -3.72 -2.22 -9.37
N GLN A 57 -3.39 -3.21 -8.52
CA GLN A 57 -2.01 -3.57 -8.21
C GLN A 57 -1.29 -4.15 -9.44
N GLY A 58 -1.99 -4.96 -10.23
CA GLY A 58 -1.48 -5.47 -11.50
C GLY A 58 -1.19 -4.35 -12.49
N ALA A 59 -2.11 -3.39 -12.61
CA ALA A 59 -1.91 -2.20 -13.44
C ALA A 59 -0.70 -1.37 -12.97
N ARG A 60 -0.60 -1.07 -11.67
CA ARG A 60 0.57 -0.39 -11.09
C ARG A 60 1.86 -1.12 -11.46
N LYS A 61 1.94 -2.43 -11.23
CA LYS A 61 3.16 -3.21 -11.50
C LYS A 61 3.58 -3.19 -12.98
N LEU A 62 2.65 -3.02 -13.91
CA LEU A 62 2.94 -2.89 -15.34
C LEU A 62 3.44 -1.51 -15.73
N LEU A 63 3.12 -0.49 -14.93
CA LEU A 63 3.41 0.93 -15.17
C LEU A 63 4.52 1.48 -14.27
N GLU A 64 4.93 0.73 -13.26
CA GLU A 64 5.92 1.16 -12.28
C GLU A 64 7.34 0.98 -12.85
N ASP A 65 8.14 2.04 -12.78
CA ASP A 65 9.55 2.02 -13.17
C ASP A 65 10.47 1.47 -12.06
N ASN A 66 11.78 1.52 -12.27
CA ASN A 66 12.76 1.02 -11.30
C ASN A 66 12.83 1.84 -9.99
N ILE A 67 12.29 3.07 -9.98
CA ILE A 67 12.27 3.93 -8.79
C ILE A 67 10.90 3.98 -8.11
N GLY A 68 9.91 3.23 -8.63
CA GLY A 68 8.56 3.15 -8.05
C GLY A 68 7.61 4.23 -8.54
N GLU A 69 7.96 4.97 -9.60
CA GLU A 69 7.14 6.02 -10.21
C GLU A 69 6.44 5.51 -11.48
N LEU A 70 5.44 6.27 -11.95
CA LEU A 70 4.70 5.93 -13.16
C LEU A 70 5.56 6.19 -14.40
N ASP A 71 5.81 5.15 -15.19
CA ASP A 71 6.53 5.17 -16.47
C ASP A 71 5.59 5.68 -17.59
N PRO A 72 5.77 6.92 -18.09
CA PRO A 72 4.91 7.48 -19.11
C PRO A 72 5.09 6.79 -20.48
N ASP A 73 6.29 6.32 -20.79
CA ASP A 73 6.57 5.65 -22.06
C ASP A 73 5.83 4.32 -22.08
N ARG A 74 5.92 3.57 -20.98
CA ARG A 74 5.20 2.31 -20.81
C ARG A 74 3.68 2.51 -20.82
N GLN A 75 3.19 3.58 -20.22
CA GLN A 75 1.78 3.96 -20.25
C GLN A 75 1.28 4.16 -21.69
N VAL A 76 2.03 4.90 -22.51
CA VAL A 76 1.68 5.13 -23.93
C VAL A 76 1.70 3.83 -24.73
N GLU A 77 2.70 2.97 -24.52
CA GLU A 77 2.77 1.65 -25.16
C GLU A 77 1.55 0.79 -24.85
N LEU A 78 1.15 0.71 -23.58
CA LEU A 78 0.02 -0.11 -23.14
C LEU A 78 -1.31 0.46 -23.66
N ARG A 79 -1.49 1.78 -23.70
CA ARG A 79 -2.68 2.41 -24.30
C ARG A 79 -2.84 2.02 -25.76
N ALA A 80 -1.75 2.12 -26.53
CA ALA A 80 -1.77 1.75 -27.95
C ALA A 80 -2.01 0.24 -28.18
N GLN A 81 -1.65 -0.62 -27.21
CA GLN A 81 -1.97 -2.04 -27.25
C GLN A 81 -3.45 -2.29 -26.96
N GLN A 82 -3.99 -1.67 -25.90
CA GLN A 82 -5.41 -1.78 -25.54
C GLN A 82 -6.33 -1.30 -26.67
N GLU A 83 -6.02 -0.17 -27.32
CA GLU A 83 -6.79 0.33 -28.46
C GLU A 83 -6.84 -0.67 -29.62
N LYS A 84 -5.72 -1.35 -29.91
CA LYS A 84 -5.67 -2.39 -30.96
C LYS A 84 -6.48 -3.62 -30.60
N GLU A 85 -6.39 -4.08 -29.34
CA GLU A 85 -7.14 -5.23 -28.85
C GLU A 85 -8.66 -4.95 -28.85
N GLU A 86 -9.08 -3.74 -28.48
CA GLU A 86 -10.48 -3.33 -28.54
C GLU A 86 -10.99 -3.27 -29.98
N ASP A 87 -10.20 -2.73 -30.91
CA ASP A 87 -10.51 -2.73 -32.34
C ASP A 87 -10.66 -4.15 -32.91
N GLU A 88 -9.87 -5.11 -32.44
CA GLU A 88 -9.97 -6.53 -32.82
C GLU A 88 -11.22 -7.18 -32.22
N LYS A 89 -11.48 -6.99 -30.93
CA LYS A 89 -12.70 -7.50 -30.26
C LYS A 89 -13.97 -6.94 -30.90
N GLU A 90 -13.98 -5.67 -31.27
CA GLU A 90 -15.13 -5.04 -31.93
C GLU A 90 -15.37 -5.62 -33.34
N LYS A 91 -14.30 -5.97 -34.08
CA LYS A 91 -14.43 -6.69 -35.36
C LYS A 91 -14.99 -8.09 -35.16
N GLU A 92 -14.63 -8.78 -34.08
CA GLU A 92 -15.17 -10.08 -33.73
C GLU A 92 -16.64 -10.02 -33.31
N ARG A 93 -17.02 -9.05 -32.46
CA ARG A 93 -18.42 -8.80 -32.06
C ARG A 93 -19.30 -8.54 -33.28
N LYS A 94 -18.86 -7.70 -34.22
CA LYS A 94 -19.57 -7.45 -35.49
C LYS A 94 -19.74 -8.70 -36.35
N LYS A 95 -18.82 -9.68 -36.27
CA LYS A 95 -18.98 -10.99 -36.93
C LYS A 95 -19.93 -11.91 -36.15
N ALA A 96 -19.94 -11.85 -34.82
CA ALA A 96 -20.75 -12.70 -33.94
C ALA A 96 -22.24 -12.34 -33.93
N VAL A 97 -22.60 -11.05 -34.07
CA VAL A 97 -23.99 -10.56 -34.16
C VAL A 97 -24.79 -11.17 -35.33
N LEU A 98 -24.13 -11.86 -36.26
CA LEU A 98 -24.77 -12.67 -37.31
C LEU A 98 -25.39 -13.99 -36.79
N PHE A 99 -25.15 -14.38 -35.53
CA PHE A 99 -25.75 -15.54 -34.88
C PHE A 99 -26.50 -15.10 -33.62
N GLY A 100 -27.83 -15.08 -33.67
CA GLY A 100 -28.66 -14.56 -32.58
C GLY A 100 -28.62 -15.41 -31.31
N THR A 101 -28.11 -14.83 -30.22
CA THR A 101 -28.27 -15.32 -28.84
C THR A 101 -28.46 -14.12 -27.92
N SER A 102 -29.72 -13.81 -27.56
CA SER A 102 -30.08 -12.48 -27.05
C SER A 102 -30.38 -12.38 -25.54
N ASP A 103 -30.48 -13.45 -24.75
CA ASP A 103 -30.99 -13.29 -23.37
C ASP A 103 -29.96 -13.59 -22.26
N LEU A 104 -29.05 -14.55 -22.47
CA LEU A 104 -28.01 -14.88 -21.48
C LEU A 104 -26.81 -13.92 -21.55
N CYS A 105 -26.48 -13.45 -22.76
CA CYS A 105 -25.38 -12.52 -23.01
C CYS A 105 -25.63 -11.19 -22.30
N ASP A 106 -26.85 -10.67 -22.36
CA ASP A 106 -27.23 -9.37 -21.80
C ASP A 106 -27.12 -9.33 -20.26
N SER A 107 -27.38 -10.45 -19.58
CA SER A 107 -27.22 -10.55 -18.12
C SER A 107 -25.76 -10.67 -17.67
N ILE A 108 -24.90 -11.31 -18.47
CA ILE A 108 -23.45 -11.39 -18.23
C ILE A 108 -22.81 -10.02 -18.52
N LEU A 109 -23.20 -9.39 -19.63
CA LEU A 109 -22.75 -8.05 -20.02
C LEU A 109 -23.09 -7.00 -18.95
N ALA A 110 -24.29 -7.03 -18.36
CA ALA A 110 -24.69 -6.10 -17.30
C ALA A 110 -23.88 -6.24 -16.00
N MET A 111 -23.23 -7.38 -15.77
CA MET A 111 -22.33 -7.61 -14.63
C MET A 111 -20.85 -7.33 -15.00
N GLU A 112 -20.42 -7.66 -16.23
CA GLU A 112 -19.16 -7.21 -16.83
C GLU A 112 -19.06 -5.68 -16.91
N GLU A 113 -20.19 -4.98 -16.98
CA GLU A 113 -20.27 -3.52 -17.04
C GLU A 113 -19.79 -2.83 -15.75
N LYS A 114 -19.74 -3.53 -14.61
CA LYS A 114 -19.38 -2.92 -13.32
C LYS A 114 -17.88 -2.82 -13.09
N VAL A 115 -17.08 -3.83 -13.46
CA VAL A 115 -15.60 -3.75 -13.44
C VAL A 115 -15.08 -4.58 -14.60
N SER A 116 -14.46 -3.92 -15.59
CA SER A 116 -13.83 -4.61 -16.71
C SER A 116 -12.62 -5.43 -16.23
N CYS A 117 -12.25 -6.48 -16.97
CA CYS A 117 -10.99 -7.21 -16.76
C CYS A 117 -9.77 -6.48 -17.36
N VAL A 118 -9.89 -5.17 -17.60
CA VAL A 118 -8.87 -4.37 -18.28
C VAL A 118 -8.10 -3.55 -17.26
N PHE A 119 -6.76 -3.54 -17.38
CA PHE A 119 -5.91 -2.74 -16.51
C PHE A 119 -6.14 -1.25 -16.73
N SER A 120 -6.36 -0.52 -15.63
CA SER A 120 -6.44 0.95 -15.64
C SER A 120 -5.08 1.57 -15.96
N LEU A 121 -5.04 2.47 -16.93
CA LEU A 121 -3.81 3.14 -17.35
C LEU A 121 -3.69 4.57 -16.87
N ASP A 122 -4.75 5.17 -16.33
CA ASP A 122 -4.69 6.47 -15.65
C ASP A 122 -5.56 6.58 -14.41
N PHE A 123 -5.44 7.74 -13.76
CA PHE A 123 -6.19 8.11 -12.59
C PHE A 123 -7.71 7.96 -12.77
N LYS A 124 -8.25 8.37 -13.93
CA LYS A 124 -9.70 8.38 -14.14
C LYS A 124 -10.21 6.95 -14.18
N GLU A 125 -9.56 6.08 -14.94
CA GLU A 125 -9.89 4.66 -15.01
C GLU A 125 -9.69 3.95 -13.66
N ALA A 126 -8.55 4.19 -13.00
CA ALA A 126 -8.23 3.59 -11.71
C ALA A 126 -9.24 4.02 -10.64
N ARG A 127 -9.74 5.26 -10.71
CA ARG A 127 -10.76 5.77 -9.81
C ARG A 127 -12.10 5.05 -9.97
N GLU A 128 -12.51 4.70 -11.18
CA GLU A 128 -13.76 3.97 -11.38
C GLU A 128 -13.69 2.57 -10.74
N VAL A 129 -12.59 1.84 -10.93
CA VAL A 129 -12.35 0.55 -10.24
C VAL A 129 -12.30 0.73 -8.71
N PHE A 130 -11.63 1.78 -8.24
CA PHE A 130 -11.58 2.12 -6.81
C PHE A 130 -12.98 2.35 -6.22
N LEU A 131 -13.86 3.07 -6.92
CA LEU A 131 -15.21 3.36 -6.44
C LEU A 131 -16.03 2.08 -6.30
N VAL A 132 -15.88 1.14 -7.23
CA VAL A 132 -16.55 -0.16 -7.13
C VAL A 132 -16.00 -0.95 -5.93
N GLY A 133 -14.68 -1.04 -5.78
CA GLY A 133 -14.06 -1.65 -4.60
C GLY A 133 -14.53 -1.02 -3.29
N GLN A 134 -14.63 0.31 -3.25
CA GLN A 134 -15.12 1.05 -2.07
C GLN A 134 -16.59 0.76 -1.76
N ASN A 135 -17.44 0.59 -2.77
CA ASN A 135 -18.83 0.19 -2.55
C ASN A 135 -18.90 -1.19 -1.89
N TYR A 136 -18.15 -2.17 -2.40
CA TYR A 136 -18.09 -3.50 -1.78
C TYR A 136 -17.43 -3.51 -0.39
N VAL A 137 -16.47 -2.62 -0.12
CA VAL A 137 -15.96 -2.40 1.25
C VAL A 137 -17.11 -2.00 2.18
N ASN A 138 -17.95 -1.06 1.76
CA ASN A 138 -19.08 -0.62 2.60
C ASN A 138 -20.06 -1.76 2.83
N GLU A 139 -20.43 -2.51 1.79
CA GLU A 139 -21.30 -3.68 1.90
C GLU A 139 -20.73 -4.76 2.84
N ALA A 140 -19.45 -5.09 2.71
CA ALA A 140 -18.81 -6.08 3.59
C ALA A 140 -18.78 -5.65 5.06
N LYS A 141 -18.57 -4.34 5.32
CA LYS A 141 -18.51 -3.78 6.68
C LYS A 141 -19.87 -3.70 7.38
N GLU A 142 -20.98 -3.75 6.65
CA GLU A 142 -22.32 -3.81 7.25
C GLU A 142 -22.50 -5.12 8.05
N PHE A 143 -21.97 -6.23 7.53
CA PHE A 143 -22.01 -7.54 8.17
C PHE A 143 -20.80 -7.80 9.09
N PHE A 144 -19.58 -7.65 8.57
CA PHE A 144 -18.34 -7.88 9.33
C PHE A 144 -18.01 -6.67 10.21
N GLN A 145 -18.81 -6.45 11.24
CA GLN A 145 -18.57 -5.40 12.23
C GLN A 145 -17.47 -5.81 13.21
N VAL A 146 -16.79 -4.83 13.82
CA VAL A 146 -15.72 -5.11 14.80
C VAL A 146 -16.22 -6.00 15.94
N ASP A 147 -17.46 -5.78 16.41
CA ASP A 147 -18.10 -6.64 17.39
C ASP A 147 -18.51 -7.96 16.73
N GLY A 148 -17.91 -9.07 17.17
CA GLY A 148 -18.10 -10.40 16.59
C GLY A 148 -17.13 -10.78 15.47
N TYR A 149 -16.58 -9.83 14.69
CA TYR A 149 -15.72 -10.12 13.53
C TYR A 149 -14.43 -9.25 13.49
N VAL A 150 -13.73 -9.13 14.63
CA VAL A 150 -12.54 -8.27 14.75
C VAL A 150 -11.52 -8.48 13.63
N THR A 151 -11.12 -9.72 13.36
CA THR A 151 -10.11 -10.04 12.34
C THR A 151 -10.60 -9.71 10.93
N ASP A 152 -11.79 -10.17 10.54
CA ASP A 152 -12.34 -9.91 9.21
C ASP A 152 -12.56 -8.41 8.98
N HIS A 153 -13.03 -7.68 10.00
CA HIS A 153 -13.21 -6.24 9.91
C HIS A 153 -11.88 -5.51 9.66
N ILE A 154 -10.83 -5.89 10.39
CA ILE A 154 -9.49 -5.29 10.21
C ILE A 154 -8.98 -5.57 8.79
N GLU A 155 -9.09 -6.80 8.31
CA GLU A 155 -8.67 -7.16 6.94
C GLU A 155 -9.42 -6.35 5.87
N ILE A 156 -10.73 -6.16 6.02
CA ILE A 156 -11.53 -5.34 5.09
C ILE A 156 -11.06 -3.88 5.11
N VAL A 157 -10.73 -3.33 6.27
CA VAL A 157 -10.22 -1.96 6.38
C VAL A 157 -8.80 -1.83 5.84
N GLN A 158 -7.94 -2.84 6.00
CA GLN A 158 -6.62 -2.88 5.36
C GLN A 158 -6.75 -2.95 3.83
N ASP A 159 -7.69 -3.73 3.30
CA ASP A 159 -7.98 -3.73 1.86
C ASP A 159 -8.48 -2.37 1.37
N HIS A 160 -9.32 -1.68 2.16
CA HIS A 160 -9.76 -0.32 1.84
C HIS A 160 -8.59 0.67 1.82
N SER A 161 -7.69 0.56 2.79
CA SER A 161 -6.46 1.34 2.84
C SER A 161 -5.56 1.06 1.64
N ALA A 162 -5.40 -0.21 1.26
CA ALA A 162 -4.62 -0.63 0.10
C ALA A 162 -5.21 -0.09 -1.21
N LEU A 163 -6.55 -0.06 -1.36
CA LEU A 163 -7.22 0.57 -2.51
C LEU A 163 -6.83 2.06 -2.63
N PHE A 164 -6.80 2.80 -1.52
CA PHE A 164 -6.31 4.19 -1.52
C PHE A 164 -4.82 4.30 -1.84
N LYS A 165 -3.98 3.38 -1.32
CA LYS A 165 -2.54 3.36 -1.60
C LYS A 165 -2.27 3.21 -3.09
N VAL A 166 -2.96 2.27 -3.74
CA VAL A 166 -2.75 2.00 -5.16
C VAL A 166 -3.38 3.07 -6.03
N LEU A 167 -4.53 3.64 -5.65
CA LEU A 167 -5.10 4.79 -6.37
C LEU A 167 -4.16 6.01 -6.37
N ALA A 168 -3.47 6.26 -5.25
CA ALA A 168 -2.53 7.38 -5.13
C ALA A 168 -1.34 7.29 -6.09
N PHE A 169 -0.98 6.10 -6.56
CA PHE A 169 0.08 5.92 -7.58
C PHE A 169 -0.28 6.59 -8.92
N PHE A 170 -1.56 6.60 -9.28
CA PHE A 170 -2.03 7.19 -10.53
C PHE A 170 -2.26 8.70 -10.43
N GLU A 171 -2.16 9.29 -9.24
CA GLU A 171 -2.49 10.69 -8.99
C GLU A 171 -1.24 11.58 -9.09
N GLU A 172 -1.31 12.61 -9.94
CA GLU A 172 -0.21 13.56 -10.15
C GLU A 172 -0.21 14.69 -9.09
N ASP A 173 -1.39 15.03 -8.54
CA ASP A 173 -1.50 16.05 -7.51
C ASP A 173 -1.08 15.51 -6.13
N PHE A 174 0.13 15.90 -5.70
CA PHE A 174 0.69 15.47 -4.41
C PHE A 174 -0.17 15.85 -3.19
N GLU A 175 -0.96 16.94 -3.25
CA GLU A 175 -1.86 17.32 -2.16
C GLU A 175 -3.08 16.39 -2.10
N ARG A 176 -3.56 15.93 -3.26
CA ARG A 176 -4.61 14.92 -3.37
C ARG A 176 -4.10 13.54 -2.92
N CYS A 177 -2.87 13.16 -3.26
CA CYS A 177 -2.22 11.97 -2.69
C CYS A 177 -2.16 12.07 -1.16
N CYS A 178 -1.71 13.21 -0.61
CA CYS A 178 -1.69 13.44 0.83
C CYS A 178 -3.08 13.25 1.47
N LYS A 179 -4.17 13.70 0.83
CA LYS A 179 -5.54 13.48 1.31
C LYS A 179 -5.94 12.00 1.29
N MET A 180 -5.48 11.21 0.31
CA MET A 180 -5.70 9.77 0.26
C MET A 180 -4.96 9.05 1.40
N HIS A 181 -3.67 9.33 1.60
CA HIS A 181 -2.91 8.78 2.74
C HIS A 181 -3.49 9.22 4.09
N LYS A 182 -4.01 10.46 4.18
CA LYS A 182 -4.69 10.91 5.40
C LYS A 182 -5.94 10.08 5.72
N ARG A 183 -6.73 9.72 4.71
CA ARG A 183 -7.90 8.82 4.88
C ARG A 183 -7.47 7.44 5.35
N ARG A 184 -6.36 6.90 4.84
CA ARG A 184 -5.76 5.64 5.30
C ARG A 184 -5.40 5.72 6.79
N ILE A 185 -4.75 6.79 7.22
CA ILE A 185 -4.45 7.02 8.66
C ILE A 185 -5.75 7.07 9.48
N ASP A 186 -6.75 7.85 9.04
CA ASP A 186 -8.00 8.03 9.78
C ASP A 186 -8.79 6.73 9.98
N MET A 187 -8.65 5.75 9.08
CA MET A 187 -9.31 4.45 9.24
C MET A 187 -8.48 3.43 10.02
N LEU A 188 -7.14 3.46 9.91
CA LEU A 188 -6.27 2.46 10.53
C LEU A 188 -5.91 2.79 11.97
N GLU A 189 -5.68 4.07 12.30
CA GLU A 189 -5.20 4.48 13.63
C GLU A 189 -6.20 4.18 14.76
N PRO A 190 -7.53 4.40 14.59
CA PRO A 190 -8.51 3.99 15.59
C PRO A 190 -8.57 2.47 15.78
N LEU A 191 -8.42 1.67 14.71
CA LEU A 191 -8.39 0.21 14.81
C LEU A 191 -7.19 -0.26 15.62
N TYR A 192 -5.99 0.25 15.31
CA TYR A 192 -4.79 -0.08 16.08
C TYR A 192 -4.94 0.30 17.56
N SER A 193 -5.48 1.49 17.84
CA SER A 193 -5.65 1.99 19.21
C SER A 193 -6.64 1.15 20.03
N GLY A 194 -7.63 0.53 19.38
CA GLY A 194 -8.61 -0.35 20.03
C GLY A 194 -8.18 -1.83 20.12
N LEU A 195 -7.06 -2.21 19.51
CA LEU A 195 -6.66 -3.61 19.38
C LEU A 195 -5.78 -4.05 20.57
N ASN A 196 -6.07 -5.24 21.12
CA ASN A 196 -5.26 -5.81 22.19
C ASN A 196 -4.09 -6.65 21.62
N PRO A 197 -2.82 -6.25 21.81
CA PRO A 197 -1.66 -6.96 21.26
C PRO A 197 -1.48 -8.38 21.81
N GLN A 198 -2.05 -8.71 22.97
CA GLN A 198 -1.95 -10.05 23.54
C GLN A 198 -2.68 -11.11 22.69
N TYR A 199 -3.79 -10.74 22.05
CA TYR A 199 -4.60 -11.65 21.25
C TYR A 199 -4.36 -11.48 19.74
N TYR A 200 -3.92 -10.29 19.32
CA TYR A 200 -3.86 -9.91 17.91
C TYR A 200 -2.49 -9.38 17.49
N LEU A 201 -1.41 -9.90 18.08
CA LEU A 201 -0.04 -9.42 17.86
C LEU A 201 0.33 -9.26 16.37
N LEU A 202 -0.05 -10.23 15.53
CA LEU A 202 0.24 -10.18 14.10
C LEU A 202 -0.48 -9.02 13.40
N LEU A 203 -1.77 -8.81 13.70
CA LEU A 203 -2.54 -7.68 13.16
C LEU A 203 -1.99 -6.35 13.70
N CYS A 204 -1.58 -6.28 14.97
CA CYS A 204 -0.91 -5.10 15.52
C CYS A 204 0.37 -4.78 14.73
N ARG A 205 1.21 -5.78 14.43
CA ARG A 205 2.44 -5.61 13.64
C ARG A 205 2.15 -5.09 12.23
N GLN A 206 1.16 -5.68 11.55
CA GLN A 206 0.74 -5.24 10.22
C GLN A 206 0.24 -3.80 10.23
N LEU A 207 -0.63 -3.43 11.17
CA LEU A 207 -1.16 -2.07 11.30
C LEU A 207 -0.06 -1.06 11.66
N GLN A 208 0.87 -1.41 12.55
CA GLN A 208 2.02 -0.56 12.89
C GLN A 208 2.87 -0.28 11.65
N PHE A 209 3.24 -1.32 10.90
CA PHE A 209 4.04 -1.17 9.69
C PHE A 209 3.29 -0.35 8.63
N GLU A 210 2.01 -0.64 8.39
CA GLU A 210 1.21 0.07 7.39
C GLU A 210 0.99 1.55 7.75
N LEU A 211 0.75 1.86 9.03
CA LEU A 211 0.67 3.25 9.51
C LEU A 211 2.01 3.96 9.33
N ALA A 212 3.12 3.31 9.70
CA ALA A 212 4.46 3.88 9.54
C ALA A 212 4.75 4.23 8.08
N ASP A 213 4.49 3.31 7.16
CA ASP A 213 4.66 3.48 5.73
C ASP A 213 3.76 4.59 5.18
N THR A 214 2.51 4.66 5.63
CA THR A 214 1.57 5.72 5.23
C THR A 214 2.03 7.11 5.69
N TYR A 215 2.54 7.25 6.91
CA TYR A 215 3.13 8.50 7.38
C TYR A 215 4.42 8.85 6.62
N TYR A 216 5.24 7.84 6.31
CA TYR A 216 6.46 7.99 5.53
C TYR A 216 6.16 8.52 4.11
N GLU A 217 5.23 7.88 3.38
CA GLU A 217 4.76 8.30 2.05
C GLU A 217 4.21 9.75 2.10
N MET A 218 3.37 10.07 3.08
CA MET A 218 2.81 11.41 3.23
C MET A 218 3.90 12.47 3.55
N MET A 219 4.93 12.09 4.29
CA MET A 219 6.08 12.95 4.58
C MET A 219 6.90 13.21 3.31
N ASP A 220 7.21 12.17 2.54
CA ASP A 220 7.98 12.31 1.29
C ASP A 220 7.23 13.18 0.27
N LEU A 221 5.90 13.03 0.15
CA LEU A 221 5.06 13.93 -0.66
C LEU A 221 5.15 15.39 -0.20
N LYS A 222 5.11 15.64 1.11
CA LYS A 222 5.23 17.01 1.65
C LYS A 222 6.63 17.59 1.45
N VAL A 223 7.68 16.78 1.52
CA VAL A 223 9.04 17.19 1.13
C VAL A 223 9.08 17.54 -0.36
N ALA A 224 8.48 16.73 -1.23
CA ALA A 224 8.45 16.98 -2.67
C ALA A 224 7.69 18.28 -3.02
N ILE A 225 6.58 18.55 -2.34
CA ILE A 225 5.87 19.85 -2.45
C ILE A 225 6.78 20.98 -1.97
N GLY A 226 7.42 20.82 -0.80
CA GLY A 226 8.31 21.82 -0.23
C GLY A 226 9.51 22.16 -1.12
N ASN A 227 10.07 21.19 -1.83
CA ASN A 227 11.18 21.39 -2.77
C ASN A 227 10.79 22.23 -4.01
N LYS A 228 9.49 22.39 -4.30
CA LYS A 228 8.99 23.27 -5.37
C LYS A 228 8.83 24.72 -4.90
N LEU A 229 8.93 24.99 -3.61
CA LEU A 229 8.84 26.33 -3.03
C LEU A 229 10.22 27.00 -3.02
N GLU A 230 10.25 28.32 -3.21
CA GLU A 230 11.51 29.10 -3.10
C GLU A 230 12.06 29.08 -1.67
N GLU A 231 11.17 29.16 -0.68
CA GLU A 231 11.52 29.09 0.75
C GLU A 231 10.53 28.19 1.51
N LEU A 232 11.05 27.41 2.45
CA LEU A 232 10.24 26.59 3.34
C LEU A 232 9.80 27.40 4.56
N ASP A 233 8.50 27.62 4.68
CA ASP A 233 7.93 28.27 5.85
C ASP A 233 7.95 27.35 7.10
N SER A 234 7.87 27.95 8.28
CA SER A 234 7.91 27.23 9.56
C SER A 234 6.77 26.22 9.73
N HIS A 235 5.58 26.48 9.18
CA HIS A 235 4.45 25.57 9.25
C HIS A 235 4.70 24.31 8.39
N THR A 236 5.22 24.47 7.18
CA THR A 236 5.61 23.37 6.30
C THR A 236 6.70 22.49 6.94
N VAL A 237 7.74 23.11 7.51
CA VAL A 237 8.79 22.40 8.26
C VAL A 237 8.23 21.60 9.44
N LYS A 238 7.35 22.21 10.27
CA LYS A 238 6.69 21.52 11.38
C LYS A 238 5.84 20.35 10.90
N LYS A 239 5.18 20.49 9.75
CA LYS A 239 4.35 19.42 9.19
C LYS A 239 5.19 18.24 8.71
N ILE A 240 6.27 18.48 7.98
CA ILE A 240 7.21 17.44 7.53
C ILE A 240 7.79 16.70 8.74
N ASN A 241 8.31 17.44 9.73
CA ASN A 241 8.91 16.82 10.92
C ASN A 241 7.89 16.03 11.75
N SER A 242 6.65 16.51 11.89
CA SER A 242 5.64 15.76 12.65
C SER A 242 5.21 14.47 11.95
N LEU A 243 5.09 14.47 10.61
CA LEU A 243 4.86 13.24 9.84
C LEU A 243 6.03 12.27 9.97
N ALA A 244 7.28 12.78 9.87
CA ALA A 244 8.48 11.96 10.03
C ALA A 244 8.54 11.29 11.41
N GLN A 245 8.25 12.05 12.47
CA GLN A 245 8.20 11.53 13.85
C GLN A 245 7.14 10.46 14.04
N MET A 246 5.95 10.63 13.43
CA MET A 246 4.90 9.62 13.48
C MET A 246 5.29 8.35 12.72
N ALA A 247 5.93 8.47 11.56
CA ALA A 247 6.47 7.32 10.83
C ALA A 247 7.52 6.57 11.67
N MET A 248 8.49 7.28 12.25
CA MET A 248 9.50 6.69 13.15
C MET A 248 8.85 5.96 14.31
N LYS A 249 7.90 6.61 15.00
CA LYS A 249 7.18 6.03 16.14
C LYS A 249 6.55 4.68 15.79
N PHE A 250 5.84 4.60 14.65
CA PHE A 250 5.16 3.36 14.27
C PHE A 250 6.13 2.28 13.79
N TYR A 251 7.22 2.63 13.09
CA TYR A 251 8.28 1.67 12.78
C TYR A 251 8.97 1.15 14.04
N GLU A 252 9.24 2.01 15.02
CA GLU A 252 9.82 1.61 16.31
C GLU A 252 8.88 0.70 17.09
N LEU A 253 7.57 0.99 17.14
CA LEU A 253 6.58 0.10 17.74
C LEU A 253 6.57 -1.30 17.09
N PHE A 254 6.67 -1.34 15.76
CA PHE A 254 6.80 -2.60 15.02
C PHE A 254 8.09 -3.35 15.41
N LEU A 255 9.24 -2.70 15.37
CA LEU A 255 10.54 -3.30 15.71
C LEU A 255 10.59 -3.76 17.18
N ASP A 256 9.99 -2.99 18.09
CA ASP A 256 9.91 -3.33 19.50
C ASP A 256 9.04 -4.56 19.75
N SER A 257 8.02 -4.78 18.92
CA SER A 257 7.19 -5.99 18.98
C SER A 257 7.96 -7.27 18.63
N LEU A 258 9.12 -7.16 17.96
CA LEU A 258 9.98 -8.30 17.60
C LEU A 258 10.97 -8.66 18.71
N ARG A 259 11.09 -7.82 19.76
CA ARG A 259 12.02 -8.06 20.86
C ARG A 259 11.56 -9.24 21.71
N ASN A 260 12.53 -9.93 22.29
CA ASN A 260 12.27 -10.98 23.27
C ASN A 260 11.79 -10.38 24.62
N PRO A 261 11.39 -11.20 25.61
CA PRO A 261 10.96 -10.71 26.93
C PRO A 261 12.00 -9.83 27.66
N ASP A 262 13.29 -10.01 27.37
CA ASP A 262 14.39 -9.20 27.90
C ASP A 262 14.59 -7.88 27.15
N LYS A 263 13.71 -7.54 26.20
CA LYS A 263 13.75 -6.36 25.33
C LYS A 263 14.95 -6.32 24.38
N ILE A 264 15.55 -7.46 24.12
CA ILE A 264 16.66 -7.62 23.19
C ILE A 264 16.09 -7.87 21.80
N PHE A 265 16.60 -7.12 20.81
CA PHE A 265 16.25 -7.35 19.40
C PHE A 265 16.93 -8.65 18.93
N PRO A 266 16.23 -9.55 18.23
CA PRO A 266 16.75 -10.86 17.87
C PRO A 266 18.00 -10.74 16.99
N GLU A 267 19.01 -11.58 17.27
CA GLU A 267 20.24 -11.65 16.45
C GLU A 267 19.96 -12.23 15.07
N THR A 268 18.96 -13.11 14.94
CA THR A 268 18.51 -13.69 13.68
C THR A 268 17.00 -13.55 13.58
N LEU A 269 16.54 -12.92 12.51
CA LEU A 269 15.12 -12.71 12.22
C LEU A 269 14.53 -13.90 11.47
N GLU A 270 13.26 -14.20 11.77
CA GLU A 270 12.46 -15.15 11.01
C GLU A 270 12.15 -14.59 9.61
N GLU A 271 11.94 -15.47 8.64
CA GLU A 271 11.78 -15.13 7.22
C GLU A 271 10.63 -14.15 6.96
N ASP A 272 9.52 -14.33 7.66
CA ASP A 272 8.29 -13.53 7.54
C ASP A 272 8.45 -12.08 8.03
N VAL A 273 9.35 -11.85 9.01
CA VAL A 273 9.62 -10.53 9.59
C VAL A 273 10.94 -9.91 9.13
N LEU A 274 11.82 -10.67 8.48
CA LEU A 274 13.14 -10.21 8.04
C LEU A 274 13.05 -8.98 7.14
N ARG A 275 12.36 -9.08 6.01
CA ARG A 275 12.21 -7.96 5.05
C ARG A 275 11.54 -6.76 5.71
N PRO A 276 10.36 -6.88 6.37
CA PRO A 276 9.75 -5.74 7.06
C PRO A 276 10.67 -5.10 8.12
N ALA A 277 11.40 -5.87 8.92
CA ALA A 277 12.29 -5.33 9.95
C ALA A 277 13.46 -4.54 9.36
N MET A 278 14.07 -5.05 8.29
CA MET A 278 15.17 -4.37 7.61
C MET A 278 14.69 -3.10 6.90
N VAL A 279 13.54 -3.17 6.21
CA VAL A 279 12.91 -2.03 5.55
C VAL A 279 12.52 -0.95 6.57
N ALA A 280 11.96 -1.33 7.72
CA ALA A 280 11.64 -0.39 8.80
C ALA A 280 12.90 0.35 9.30
N LYS A 281 14.00 -0.38 9.56
CA LYS A 281 15.27 0.23 9.97
C LYS A 281 15.85 1.16 8.89
N PHE A 282 15.80 0.74 7.63
CA PHE A 282 16.20 1.57 6.49
C PHE A 282 15.37 2.87 6.39
N HIS A 283 14.04 2.77 6.52
CA HIS A 283 13.18 3.94 6.50
C HIS A 283 13.42 4.87 7.69
N ILE A 284 13.64 4.35 8.90
CA ILE A 284 14.05 5.18 10.05
C ILE A 284 15.36 5.91 9.73
N ALA A 285 16.36 5.25 9.15
CA ALA A 285 17.61 5.88 8.74
C ALA A 285 17.37 7.04 7.76
N ARG A 286 16.52 6.84 6.75
CA ARG A 286 16.11 7.88 5.79
C ARG A 286 15.38 9.03 6.47
N LEU A 287 14.45 8.73 7.38
CA LEU A 287 13.66 9.72 8.10
C LEU A 287 14.54 10.66 8.92
N TYR A 288 15.57 10.15 9.59
CA TYR A 288 16.54 11.01 10.29
C TYR A 288 17.27 11.96 9.34
N GLY A 289 17.58 11.51 8.13
CA GLY A 289 18.16 12.36 7.08
C GLY A 289 17.19 13.41 6.51
N LYS A 290 15.88 13.22 6.68
CA LYS A 290 14.82 14.14 6.22
C LYS A 290 14.35 15.14 7.29
N LEU A 291 14.70 14.94 8.56
CA LEU A 291 14.35 15.88 9.63
C LEU A 291 15.01 17.24 9.41
N ILE A 292 14.19 18.28 9.36
CA ILE A 292 14.64 19.66 9.11
C ILE A 292 14.84 20.37 10.46
N THR A 293 16.05 20.81 10.73
CA THR A 293 16.39 21.58 11.94
C THR A 293 17.41 22.65 11.64
N ALA A 294 17.27 23.82 12.28
CA ALA A 294 18.26 24.89 12.22
C ALA A 294 19.41 24.68 13.23
N ASP A 295 19.22 23.81 14.23
CA ASP A 295 20.24 23.48 15.21
C ASP A 295 21.24 22.46 14.62
N GLY A 296 22.46 22.92 14.36
CA GLY A 296 23.51 22.08 13.81
C GLY A 296 23.96 20.93 14.73
N LYS A 297 23.81 21.06 16.06
CA LYS A 297 24.07 19.93 16.98
C LYS A 297 23.02 18.84 16.79
N LYS A 298 21.74 19.23 16.74
CA LYS A 298 20.64 18.30 16.44
C LYS A 298 20.80 17.66 15.06
N GLN A 299 21.29 18.42 14.08
CA GLN A 299 21.59 17.88 12.75
C GLN A 299 22.69 16.80 12.80
N LEU A 300 23.75 17.01 13.58
CA LEU A 300 24.79 15.99 13.80
C LEU A 300 24.26 14.75 14.50
N GLU A 301 23.43 14.91 15.53
CA GLU A 301 22.76 13.79 16.22
C GLU A 301 21.92 12.97 15.25
N ASN A 302 21.09 13.62 14.43
CA ASN A 302 20.27 12.95 13.44
C ASN A 302 21.13 12.18 12.42
N MET A 303 22.23 12.77 11.94
CA MET A 303 23.17 12.08 11.03
C MET A 303 23.83 10.88 11.69
N GLN A 304 24.21 10.99 12.97
CA GLN A 304 24.81 9.90 13.73
C GLN A 304 23.81 8.74 13.88
N THR A 305 22.56 9.02 14.28
CA THR A 305 21.54 7.98 14.39
C THR A 305 21.20 7.36 13.03
N SER A 306 21.12 8.16 11.97
CA SER A 306 20.94 7.67 10.59
C SER A 306 22.04 6.68 10.19
N LEU A 307 23.31 7.02 10.49
CA LEU A 307 24.46 6.16 10.24
C LEU A 307 24.37 4.84 11.02
N GLU A 308 23.97 4.87 12.30
CA GLU A 308 23.81 3.66 13.12
C GLU A 308 22.80 2.68 12.52
N TYR A 309 21.67 3.17 12.01
CA TYR A 309 20.68 2.31 11.34
C TYR A 309 21.20 1.74 10.02
N TYR A 310 21.86 2.54 9.18
CA TYR A 310 22.45 2.02 7.94
C TYR A 310 23.57 1.00 8.21
N SER A 311 24.44 1.27 9.17
CA SER A 311 25.50 0.33 9.59
C SER A 311 24.91 -0.98 10.10
N PHE A 312 23.80 -0.94 10.85
CA PHE A 312 23.12 -2.16 11.29
C PHE A 312 22.71 -3.05 10.11
N LEU A 313 22.15 -2.48 9.04
CA LEU A 313 21.76 -3.26 7.86
C LEU A 313 22.98 -3.92 7.20
N VAL A 314 24.07 -3.16 7.03
CA VAL A 314 25.32 -3.66 6.46
C VAL A 314 25.88 -4.80 7.31
N ASP A 315 26.06 -4.57 8.61
CA ASP A 315 26.60 -5.54 9.55
C ASP A 315 25.75 -6.82 9.64
N TYR A 316 24.43 -6.68 9.55
CA TYR A 316 23.50 -7.81 9.59
C TYR A 316 23.66 -8.69 8.34
N CYS A 317 23.69 -8.10 7.14
CA CYS A 317 23.88 -8.84 5.90
C CYS A 317 25.29 -9.44 5.75
N GLU A 318 26.31 -8.82 6.35
CA GLU A 318 27.65 -9.42 6.41
C GLU A 318 27.68 -10.69 7.28
N LYS A 319 26.91 -10.71 8.37
CA LYS A 319 26.76 -11.89 9.25
C LYS A 319 25.83 -12.95 8.67
N HIS A 320 24.83 -12.54 7.89
CA HIS A 320 23.80 -13.39 7.30
C HIS A 320 23.70 -13.18 5.78
N PRO A 321 24.66 -13.70 4.98
CA PRO A 321 24.71 -13.42 3.54
C PRO A 321 23.50 -13.91 2.73
N ASP A 322 22.78 -14.90 3.25
CA ASP A 322 21.53 -15.44 2.70
C ASP A 322 20.39 -14.41 2.70
N THR A 323 20.48 -13.39 3.55
CA THR A 323 19.45 -12.35 3.67
C THR A 323 19.57 -11.23 2.62
N VAL A 324 20.69 -11.17 1.89
CA VAL A 324 21.00 -10.09 0.95
C VAL A 324 19.95 -9.98 -0.16
N GLN A 325 19.52 -11.10 -0.74
CA GLN A 325 18.55 -11.09 -1.83
C GLN A 325 17.21 -10.48 -1.40
N ALA A 326 16.83 -10.66 -0.13
CA ALA A 326 15.59 -10.10 0.37
C ALA A 326 15.67 -8.57 0.43
N ILE A 327 16.84 -7.95 0.64
CA ILE A 327 17.00 -6.51 0.92
C ILE A 327 18.06 -5.81 0.07
N GLU A 328 18.25 -6.29 -1.16
CA GLU A 328 19.33 -5.86 -2.04
C GLU A 328 19.33 -4.34 -2.25
N THR A 329 18.17 -3.76 -2.59
CA THR A 329 18.03 -2.32 -2.86
C THR A 329 18.32 -1.47 -1.62
N GLU A 330 17.80 -1.85 -0.46
CA GLU A 330 18.04 -1.14 0.79
C GLU A 330 19.50 -1.28 1.24
N LEU A 331 20.11 -2.45 1.04
CA LEU A 331 21.50 -2.72 1.38
C LEU A 331 22.48 -1.92 0.51
N GLU A 332 22.25 -1.84 -0.80
CA GLU A 332 23.07 -1.06 -1.72
C GLU A 332 23.14 0.41 -1.26
N LEU A 333 21.98 1.03 -1.06
CA LEU A 333 21.88 2.40 -0.56
C LEU A 333 22.48 2.56 0.85
N SER A 334 22.31 1.57 1.72
CA SER A 334 22.88 1.60 3.07
C SER A 334 24.41 1.63 3.03
N LYS A 335 25.04 0.82 2.18
CA LYS A 335 26.51 0.81 2.01
C LYS A 335 27.05 2.15 1.52
N GLU A 336 26.37 2.77 0.54
CA GLU A 336 26.72 4.11 0.07
C GLU A 336 26.63 5.13 1.21
N MET A 337 25.54 5.11 1.97
CA MET A 337 25.31 6.06 3.06
C MET A 337 26.30 5.89 4.21
N VAL A 338 26.70 4.66 4.55
CA VAL A 338 27.77 4.38 5.53
C VAL A 338 29.10 5.00 5.09
N GLY A 339 29.42 4.98 3.79
CA GLY A 339 30.62 5.64 3.26
C GLY A 339 30.53 7.17 3.23
N LEU A 340 29.33 7.73 3.01
CA LEU A 340 29.13 9.16 2.77
C LEU A 340 28.88 9.99 4.04
N LEU A 341 28.07 9.48 4.99
CA LEU A 341 27.64 10.24 6.17
C LEU A 341 28.79 10.69 7.08
N PRO A 342 29.81 9.86 7.39
CA PRO A 342 30.91 10.30 8.26
C PRO A 342 31.64 11.55 7.74
N ALA A 343 31.89 11.61 6.42
CA ALA A 343 32.52 12.77 5.80
C ALA A 343 31.63 14.02 5.84
N ARG A 344 30.30 13.86 5.68
CA ARG A 344 29.33 14.97 5.83
C ARG A 344 29.28 15.49 7.26
N MET A 345 29.27 14.59 8.24
CA MET A 345 29.29 14.94 9.65
C MET A 345 30.56 15.71 10.02
N GLU A 346 31.72 15.27 9.55
CA GLU A 346 32.99 15.97 9.82
C GLU A 346 32.99 17.39 9.26
N ARG A 347 32.52 17.57 8.02
CA ARG A 347 32.36 18.91 7.42
C ARG A 347 31.43 19.80 8.26
N LEU A 348 30.34 19.25 8.81
CA LEU A 348 29.42 20.00 9.67
C LEU A 348 30.04 20.34 11.02
N LYS A 349 30.77 19.42 11.65
CA LYS A 349 31.52 19.68 12.90
C LYS A 349 32.52 20.82 12.72
N VAL A 350 33.28 20.80 11.64
CA VAL A 350 34.23 21.89 11.30
C VAL A 350 33.49 23.22 11.18
N LYS A 351 32.39 23.27 10.43
CA LYS A 351 31.57 24.50 10.31
C LYS A 351 31.10 24.99 11.68
N LEU A 352 30.56 24.12 12.54
CA LEU A 352 30.09 24.51 13.86
C LEU A 352 31.23 25.04 14.74
N SER A 353 32.42 24.42 14.68
CA SER A 353 33.59 24.88 15.42
C SER A 353 34.14 26.24 14.96
N THR A 354 33.90 26.63 13.69
CA THR A 354 34.33 27.95 13.18
C THR A 354 33.42 29.11 13.58
N PHE A 355 32.20 28.81 14.06
CA PHE A 355 31.22 29.81 14.53
C PHE A 355 31.11 29.87 16.07
N THR A 356 31.92 29.09 16.79
CA THR A 356 32.06 29.13 18.25
C THR A 356 33.37 29.81 18.61
#